data_AF-A0A1V5MTE8-F1
#
_entry.id   AF-A0A1V5MTE8-F1
#
_cell.length_a   1.000
_cell.length_b   1.000
_cell.length_c   1.000
_cell.angle_alpha   90.00
_cell.angle_beta   90.00
_cell.angle_gamma   90.00
#
_symmetry.space_group_name_H-M   'P 1'
#
loop_
_entity.id
_entity.type
_entity.pdbx_description
1 polymer ?
#
loop_
_entity_poly.entity_id
_entity_poly.type
_entity_poly.pdbx_seq_one_letter_code
_entity_poly.pdbx_strand_id
1 'polypeptide(L)'
;MSSNTLITYLRNWHLYLLVGTGFFLSHHLTAQSVATTAPQQKTETRSWEDSTLLNLFLPPLEIFLQTAETAPSVQRAEAFVKEQTHRLDATRKEWLNNFRLNTNYSYGSMGSMTESSATGQGTYFQYFGEEMSLYNVGGSITIPLDLFFGRQDRIKAGKAQIEQAKQEKALMIEQRKIAITELYAVAASQLRVLRANADANASGESTVKLSELEYLNGNLSFDEISRRKREYALAAASFEESKAMLFSTILRLELLTGIKLIK
;
A
#
# COMPACT_ATOMS: atom_id res chain seq x y z
N MET A 1 14.05 2.98 -44.52
CA MET A 1 14.85 4.06 -43.91
C MET A 1 13.93 4.86 -42.99
N SER A 2 14.27 4.92 -41.69
CA SER A 2 13.89 5.93 -40.69
C SER A 2 12.38 6.12 -40.37
N SER A 3 11.89 6.21 -39.13
CA SER A 3 12.40 5.98 -37.78
C SER A 3 11.16 6.06 -36.86
N ASN A 4 11.12 5.21 -35.84
CA ASN A 4 10.12 5.18 -34.75
C ASN A 4 10.57 6.11 -33.61
N THR A 5 9.64 6.87 -33.03
CA THR A 5 9.74 7.58 -31.73
C THR A 5 8.31 8.04 -31.38
N LEU A 6 7.67 7.83 -30.22
CA LEU A 6 8.09 7.58 -28.84
C LEU A 6 6.92 6.90 -28.07
N ILE A 7 7.16 5.79 -27.38
CA ILE A 7 6.47 5.45 -26.13
C ILE A 7 7.55 5.08 -25.12
N THR A 8 7.53 5.78 -23.99
CA THR A 8 8.56 5.80 -22.95
C THR A 8 8.09 4.99 -21.74
N TYR A 9 9.07 4.49 -20.98
CA TYR A 9 9.06 4.00 -19.58
C TYR A 9 8.91 2.50 -19.30
N LEU A 10 10.06 1.86 -19.01
CA LEU A 10 10.30 0.87 -17.94
C LEU A 10 11.83 0.69 -17.86
N ARG A 11 12.50 1.29 -16.88
CA ARG A 11 12.82 0.80 -15.52
C ARG A 11 14.14 0.02 -15.47
N ASN A 12 15.12 0.76 -14.94
CA ASN A 12 16.55 0.51 -14.81
C ASN A 12 16.88 -0.46 -13.65
N TRP A 13 17.57 -1.57 -13.90
CA TRP A 13 18.31 -2.37 -12.90
C TRP A 13 19.61 -2.89 -13.55
N HIS A 14 20.77 -2.35 -13.13
CA HIS A 14 22.08 -2.85 -13.55
C HIS A 14 22.59 -3.94 -12.60
N LEU A 15 23.00 -5.07 -13.17
CA LEU A 15 23.80 -6.12 -12.51
C LEU A 15 25.28 -5.70 -12.49
N TYR A 16 25.93 -5.81 -11.33
CA TYR A 16 27.39 -5.84 -11.24
C TYR A 16 27.87 -7.29 -11.18
N LEU A 17 28.71 -7.67 -12.15
CA LEU A 17 29.53 -8.88 -12.17
C LEU A 17 30.87 -8.57 -11.48
N LEU A 18 31.27 -9.39 -10.51
CA LEU A 18 32.66 -9.44 -10.04
C LEU A 18 33.15 -10.88 -10.08
N VAL A 19 34.19 -11.06 -10.90
CA VAL A 19 34.94 -12.28 -11.16
C VAL A 19 35.75 -12.67 -9.92
N GLY A 20 35.68 -13.94 -9.54
CA GLY A 20 36.59 -14.56 -8.59
C GLY A 20 36.94 -15.96 -9.08
N THR A 21 38.12 -16.10 -9.67
CA THR A 21 38.71 -17.36 -10.14
C THR A 21 39.15 -18.21 -8.96
N GLY A 22 38.75 -19.49 -8.94
CA GLY A 22 39.16 -20.47 -7.94
C GLY A 22 39.18 -21.87 -8.54
N PHE A 23 40.33 -22.23 -9.09
CA PHE A 23 40.68 -23.55 -9.59
C PHE A 23 40.70 -24.54 -8.41
N PHE A 24 39.85 -25.57 -8.41
CA PHE A 24 39.96 -26.67 -7.44
C PHE A 24 39.88 -28.04 -8.10
N LEU A 25 40.94 -28.79 -7.82
CA LEU A 25 41.33 -30.10 -8.29
C LEU A 25 40.46 -31.18 -7.61
N SER A 26 39.94 -32.12 -8.40
CA SER A 26 39.18 -33.27 -7.91
C SER A 26 40.10 -34.26 -7.20
N HIS A 27 40.05 -34.32 -5.87
CA HIS A 27 40.53 -35.47 -5.10
C HIS A 27 39.35 -36.25 -4.54
N HIS A 28 39.28 -37.51 -4.94
CA HIS A 28 38.38 -38.52 -4.42
C HIS A 28 38.97 -39.04 -3.11
N LEU A 29 38.25 -38.89 -2.01
CA LEU A 29 38.53 -39.60 -0.77
C LEU A 29 37.24 -40.20 -0.23
N THR A 30 37.25 -41.51 -0.15
CA THR A 30 36.23 -42.36 0.48
C THR A 30 36.44 -42.34 1.99
N ALA A 31 35.41 -42.00 2.78
CA ALA A 31 35.31 -42.29 4.21
C ALA A 31 33.83 -42.32 4.60
N GLN A 32 33.27 -43.51 4.77
CA GLN A 32 32.92 -44.15 6.05
C GLN A 32 31.75 -43.48 6.79
N SER A 33 30.64 -44.22 6.84
CA SER A 33 29.46 -43.98 7.64
C SER A 33 29.77 -44.06 9.13
N VAL A 34 29.64 -42.93 9.83
CA VAL A 34 29.48 -42.91 11.28
C VAL A 34 28.04 -42.52 11.56
N ALA A 35 27.26 -43.47 12.06
CA ALA A 35 25.97 -43.19 12.67
C ALA A 35 26.21 -42.33 13.91
N THR A 36 26.01 -41.02 13.77
CA THR A 36 25.92 -40.11 14.90
C THR A 36 24.45 -39.95 15.23
N THR A 37 24.02 -40.60 16.31
CA THR A 37 22.74 -40.34 16.96
C THR A 37 22.76 -38.88 17.41
N ALA A 38 22.19 -37.99 16.60
CA ALA A 38 21.93 -36.62 17.04
C ALA A 38 20.95 -36.68 18.22
N PRO A 39 21.21 -35.98 19.33
CA PRO A 39 20.26 -35.92 20.42
C PRO A 39 18.95 -35.34 19.88
N GLN A 40 17.83 -36.04 20.10
CA GLN A 40 16.52 -35.50 19.80
C GLN A 40 16.34 -34.22 20.62
N GLN A 41 16.52 -33.08 19.95
CA GLN A 41 15.98 -31.82 20.44
C GLN A 41 14.48 -32.02 20.47
N LYS A 42 13.96 -32.25 21.67
CA LYS A 42 12.54 -32.15 21.98
C LYS A 42 12.10 -30.79 21.44
N THR A 43 11.34 -30.83 20.36
CA THR A 43 10.73 -29.66 19.75
C THR A 43 9.73 -29.10 20.76
N GLU A 44 10.21 -28.28 21.69
CA GLU A 44 9.40 -27.37 22.50
C GLU A 44 8.92 -26.22 21.60
N THR A 45 8.20 -26.54 20.53
CA THR A 45 7.52 -25.52 19.74
C THR A 45 6.21 -25.14 20.43
N ARG A 46 6.12 -23.87 20.85
CA ARG A 46 4.89 -23.06 20.94
C ARG A 46 3.76 -23.48 21.89
N SER A 47 4.01 -24.34 22.87
CA SER A 47 2.99 -24.70 23.88
C SER A 47 2.34 -23.50 24.61
N TRP A 48 3.01 -22.34 24.68
CA TRP A 48 2.48 -21.13 25.32
C TRP A 48 1.57 -20.26 24.43
N GLU A 49 1.66 -20.34 23.09
CA GLU A 49 0.70 -19.68 22.17
C GLU A 49 -0.67 -20.40 22.20
N ASP A 50 -0.67 -21.73 22.41
CA ASP A 50 -1.87 -22.57 22.36
C ASP A 50 -2.96 -22.16 23.36
N SER A 51 -2.56 -21.86 24.60
CA SER A 51 -3.49 -21.42 25.64
C SER A 51 -4.07 -20.03 25.39
N THR A 52 -3.33 -19.17 24.68
CA THR A 52 -3.78 -17.80 24.38
C THR A 52 -4.85 -17.79 23.29
N LEU A 53 -4.74 -18.66 22.29
CA LEU A 53 -5.73 -18.78 21.21
C LEU A 53 -7.02 -19.46 21.68
N LEU A 54 -6.95 -20.48 22.53
CA LEU A 54 -8.16 -21.13 23.07
C LEU A 54 -9.02 -20.18 23.90
N ASN A 55 -8.35 -19.33 24.69
CA ASN A 55 -8.96 -18.34 25.58
C ASN A 55 -9.25 -17.00 24.88
N LEU A 56 -9.02 -16.91 23.57
CA LEU A 56 -9.28 -15.70 22.81
C LEU A 56 -10.77 -15.36 22.86
N PHE A 57 -11.05 -14.10 23.18
CA PHE A 57 -12.39 -13.51 23.10
C PHE A 57 -12.40 -12.45 22.02
N LEU A 58 -13.30 -12.60 21.04
CA LEU A 58 -13.52 -11.58 20.02
C LEU A 58 -14.35 -10.44 20.62
N PRO A 59 -13.83 -9.19 20.63
CA PRO A 59 -14.63 -8.02 20.98
C PRO A 59 -15.87 -7.89 20.07
N PRO A 60 -16.89 -7.13 20.48
CA PRO A 60 -18.04 -6.86 19.63
C PRO A 60 -17.64 -6.29 18.25
N LEU A 61 -18.31 -6.77 17.19
CA LEU A 61 -18.07 -6.37 15.79
C LEU A 61 -18.01 -4.84 15.62
N GLU A 62 -18.84 -4.11 16.35
CA GLU A 62 -18.96 -2.66 16.26
C GLU A 62 -17.65 -1.92 16.55
N ILE A 63 -16.83 -2.42 17.48
CA ILE A 63 -15.51 -1.83 17.79
C ILE A 63 -14.62 -1.88 16.55
N PHE A 64 -14.66 -2.98 15.79
CA PHE A 64 -13.91 -3.10 14.55
C PHE A 64 -14.49 -2.22 13.44
N LEU A 65 -15.82 -2.11 13.33
CA LEU A 65 -16.47 -1.29 12.30
C LEU A 65 -16.16 0.21 12.45
N GLN A 66 -15.97 0.71 13.68
CA GLN A 66 -15.56 2.10 13.93
C GLN A 66 -14.19 2.41 13.29
N THR A 67 -13.29 1.43 13.21
CA THR A 67 -11.98 1.61 12.58
C THR A 67 -12.04 1.77 11.06
N ALA A 68 -13.16 1.40 10.44
CA ALA A 68 -13.33 1.49 8.99
C ALA A 68 -13.24 2.95 8.51
N GLU A 69 -13.69 3.90 9.33
CA GLU A 69 -13.72 5.32 8.98
C GLU A 69 -12.38 6.03 9.22
N THR A 70 -11.60 5.56 10.19
CA THR A 70 -10.30 6.14 10.56
C THR A 70 -9.13 5.56 9.77
N ALA A 71 -9.39 4.62 8.86
CA ALA A 71 -8.36 3.92 8.11
C ALA A 71 -7.51 4.87 7.22
N PRO A 72 -6.19 4.62 7.05
CA PRO A 72 -5.35 5.45 6.20
C PRO A 72 -5.82 5.57 4.74
N SER A 73 -6.47 4.53 4.20
CA SER A 73 -7.07 4.57 2.87
C SER A 73 -8.23 5.56 2.78
N VAL A 74 -9.07 5.63 3.81
CA VAL A 74 -10.20 6.55 3.90
C VAL A 74 -9.72 7.98 4.13
N GLN A 75 -8.67 8.16 4.94
CA GLN A 75 -8.02 9.47 5.10
C GLN A 75 -7.45 9.99 3.77
N ARG A 76 -6.85 9.12 2.95
CA ARG A 76 -6.40 9.48 1.59
C ARG A 76 -7.57 9.88 0.71
N ALA A 77 -8.67 9.14 0.73
CA ALA A 77 -9.87 9.48 -0.04
C ALA A 77 -10.47 10.82 0.41
N GLU A 78 -10.45 11.12 1.70
CA GLU A 78 -10.86 12.42 2.22
C GLU A 78 -9.92 13.56 1.76
N ALA A 79 -8.61 13.34 1.78
CA ALA A 79 -7.65 14.30 1.25
C ALA A 79 -7.90 14.57 -0.25
N PHE A 80 -8.25 13.54 -1.02
CA PHE A 80 -8.61 13.68 -2.43
C PHE A 80 -9.90 14.48 -2.66
N VAL A 81 -10.91 14.30 -1.80
CA VAL A 81 -12.11 15.16 -1.79
C VAL A 81 -11.72 16.61 -1.51
N LYS A 82 -10.86 16.87 -0.51
CA LYS A 82 -10.38 18.22 -0.19
C LYS A 82 -9.61 18.85 -1.35
N GLU A 83 -8.72 18.10 -1.99
CA GLU A 83 -8.00 18.54 -3.21
C GLU A 83 -8.97 18.95 -4.32
N GLN A 84 -9.99 18.12 -4.58
CA GLN A 84 -11.05 18.38 -5.56
C GLN A 84 -11.82 19.67 -5.23
N THR A 85 -12.13 19.90 -3.95
CA THR A 85 -12.80 21.13 -3.50
C THR A 85 -11.93 22.37 -3.69
N HIS A 86 -10.64 22.29 -3.34
CA HIS A 86 -9.69 23.38 -3.55
C HIS A 86 -9.48 23.68 -5.03
N ARG A 87 -9.47 22.63 -5.87
CA ARG A 87 -9.40 22.81 -7.33
C ARG A 87 -10.63 23.54 -7.87
N LEU A 88 -11.83 23.20 -7.40
CA LEU A 88 -13.05 23.94 -7.76
C LEU A 88 -12.98 25.41 -7.31
N ASP A 89 -12.45 25.68 -6.12
CA ASP A 89 -12.27 27.05 -5.63
C ASP A 89 -11.24 27.84 -6.44
N ALA A 90 -10.17 27.18 -6.91
CA ALA A 90 -9.24 27.77 -7.87
C ALA A 90 -9.93 28.10 -9.20
N THR A 91 -10.72 27.18 -9.76
CA THR A 91 -11.52 27.42 -10.98
C THR A 91 -12.49 28.59 -10.81
N ARG A 92 -13.10 28.74 -9.62
CA ARG A 92 -13.97 29.89 -9.32
C ARG A 92 -13.22 31.22 -9.37
N LYS A 93 -11.94 31.22 -8.99
CA LYS A 93 -11.05 32.39 -8.94
C LYS A 93 -10.23 32.60 -10.21
N GLU A 94 -10.33 31.71 -11.19
CA GLU A 94 -9.55 31.73 -12.44
C GLU A 94 -9.72 33.04 -13.23
N TRP A 95 -10.84 33.74 -13.07
CA TRP A 95 -11.07 35.07 -13.66
C TRP A 95 -10.06 36.14 -13.20
N LEU A 96 -9.39 35.95 -12.04
CA LEU A 96 -8.35 36.83 -11.56
C LEU A 96 -7.09 36.78 -12.44
N ASN A 97 -6.85 35.65 -13.15
CA ASN A 97 -5.72 35.50 -14.06
C ASN A 97 -5.77 36.48 -15.25
N ASN A 98 -6.93 37.07 -15.49
CA ASN A 98 -7.14 38.06 -16.54
C ASN A 98 -6.61 39.45 -16.18
N PHE A 99 -6.34 39.70 -14.90
CA PHE A 99 -5.75 40.95 -14.42
C PHE A 99 -4.25 40.76 -14.33
N ARG A 100 -3.50 41.52 -15.14
CA ARG A 100 -2.04 41.52 -15.10
C ARG A 100 -1.52 42.92 -14.80
N LEU A 101 -0.72 43.02 -13.76
CA LEU A 101 0.09 44.20 -13.48
C LEU A 101 1.44 44.03 -14.15
N ASN A 102 1.79 44.94 -15.05
CA ASN A 102 3.07 44.97 -15.73
C ASN A 102 3.89 46.15 -15.18
N THR A 103 5.07 45.84 -14.65
CA THR A 103 6.08 46.82 -14.27
C THR A 103 7.36 46.47 -14.99
N ASN A 104 7.99 47.44 -15.64
CA ASN A 104 9.26 47.25 -16.33
C ASN A 104 10.15 48.46 -16.09
N TYR A 105 11.42 48.21 -15.78
CA TYR A 105 12.46 49.22 -15.69
C TYR A 105 13.59 48.78 -16.61
N SER A 106 13.93 49.63 -17.58
CA SER A 106 15.01 49.38 -18.53
C SER A 106 15.90 50.60 -18.63
N TYR A 107 17.22 50.38 -18.63
CA TYR A 107 18.24 51.40 -18.79
C TYR A 107 19.17 51.01 -19.94
N GLY A 108 19.47 51.94 -20.84
CA GLY A 108 20.38 51.67 -21.95
C GLY A 108 20.73 52.92 -22.75
N SER A 109 21.74 52.81 -23.61
CA SER A 109 22.12 53.88 -24.54
C SER A 109 21.40 53.70 -25.87
N MET A 110 20.68 54.72 -26.32
CA MET A 110 20.13 54.75 -27.68
C MET A 110 21.05 55.61 -28.55
N GLY A 111 21.70 54.98 -29.53
CA GLY A 111 22.52 55.66 -30.53
C GLY A 111 21.79 55.74 -31.86
N SER A 112 21.64 56.94 -32.42
CA SER A 112 21.10 57.16 -33.75
C SER A 112 22.14 57.88 -34.62
N MET A 113 22.37 57.37 -35.82
CA MET A 113 23.19 58.03 -36.84
C MET A 113 22.26 58.58 -37.92
N THR A 114 22.25 59.89 -38.09
CA THR A 114 21.47 60.53 -39.15
C THR A 114 22.41 61.06 -40.24
N GLU A 115 22.17 60.64 -41.48
CA GLU A 115 22.84 61.18 -42.66
C GLU A 115 22.10 62.43 -43.13
N SER A 116 22.82 63.54 -43.33
CA SER A 116 22.24 64.78 -43.83
C SER A 116 23.03 65.28 -45.03
N SER A 117 22.31 65.71 -46.07
CA SER A 117 22.87 66.30 -47.28
C SER A 117 22.09 67.58 -47.61
N ALA A 118 22.81 68.67 -47.87
CA ALA A 118 22.23 69.97 -48.22
C ALA A 118 22.76 70.40 -49.60
N THR A 119 21.92 71.02 -50.44
CA THR A 119 22.31 71.38 -51.81
C THR A 119 23.50 72.36 -51.79
N GLY A 120 24.65 71.90 -52.30
CA GLY A 120 25.91 72.66 -52.29
C GLY A 120 26.88 72.33 -51.15
N GLN A 121 26.52 71.44 -50.22
CA GLN A 121 27.41 70.87 -49.21
C GLN A 121 27.40 69.33 -49.29
N GLY A 122 28.57 68.69 -49.21
CA GLY A 122 28.69 67.23 -49.27
C GLY A 122 27.96 66.55 -48.11
N THR A 123 27.60 65.26 -48.29
CA THR A 123 26.96 64.45 -47.26
C THR A 123 27.81 64.39 -45.98
N TYR A 124 27.18 64.58 -44.82
CA TYR A 124 27.82 64.39 -43.51
C TYR A 124 26.92 63.57 -42.57
N PHE A 125 27.56 62.79 -41.69
CA PHE A 125 26.91 61.93 -40.72
C PHE A 125 26.96 62.57 -39.33
N GLN A 126 25.82 62.65 -38.66
CA GLN A 126 25.72 63.09 -37.26
C GLN A 126 25.37 61.91 -36.38
N TYR A 127 26.18 61.68 -35.35
CA TYR A 127 25.94 60.68 -34.32
C TYR A 127 25.37 61.34 -33.07
N PHE A 128 24.18 60.89 -32.66
CA PHE A 128 23.57 61.27 -31.39
C PHE A 128 23.46 60.02 -30.52
N GLY A 129 24.07 60.04 -29.33
CA GLY A 129 23.98 58.97 -28.36
C GLY A 129 23.48 59.53 -27.03
N GLU A 130 22.36 59.02 -26.54
CA GLU A 130 21.76 59.45 -25.27
C GLU A 130 21.52 58.23 -24.37
N GLU A 131 21.89 58.37 -23.10
CA GLU A 131 21.53 57.39 -22.08
C GLU A 131 20.08 57.64 -21.67
N MET A 132 19.23 56.61 -21.80
CA MET A 132 17.82 56.74 -21.47
C MET A 132 17.41 55.68 -20.45
N SER A 133 16.81 56.14 -19.35
CA SER A 133 16.08 55.31 -18.40
C SER A 133 14.59 55.33 -18.73
N LEU A 134 13.99 54.17 -18.96
CA LEU A 134 12.56 54.03 -19.21
C LEU A 134 11.90 53.21 -18.11
N TYR A 135 10.97 53.85 -17.39
CA TYR A 135 10.13 53.22 -16.38
C TYR A 135 8.70 53.09 -16.93
N ASN A 136 8.19 51.87 -17.01
CA ASN A 136 6.82 51.60 -17.46
C ASN A 136 6.06 50.89 -16.35
N VAL A 137 4.97 51.50 -15.89
CA VAL A 137 3.99 50.86 -15.02
C VAL A 137 2.65 50.92 -15.72
N GLY A 138 2.04 49.76 -15.92
CA GLY A 138 0.75 49.67 -16.58
C GLY A 138 0.02 48.40 -16.17
N GLY A 139 -1.30 48.43 -16.26
CA GLY A 139 -2.15 47.24 -16.13
C GLY A 139 -2.65 46.80 -17.50
N SER A 140 -2.84 45.50 -17.68
CA SER A 140 -3.58 44.96 -18.82
C SER A 140 -4.67 44.02 -18.33
N ILE A 141 -5.87 44.17 -18.88
CA ILE A 141 -7.00 43.25 -18.66
C ILE A 141 -7.22 42.48 -19.95
N THR A 142 -7.15 41.15 -19.88
CA THR A 142 -7.50 40.27 -21.00
C THR A 142 -8.88 39.67 -20.76
N ILE A 143 -9.85 39.89 -21.66
CA ILE A 143 -11.20 39.33 -21.51
C ILE A 143 -11.38 38.18 -22.51
N PRO A 144 -11.06 36.92 -22.15
CA PRO A 144 -11.36 35.80 -23.02
C PRO A 144 -12.88 35.55 -23.03
N LEU A 145 -13.43 35.23 -24.20
CA LEU A 145 -14.86 34.94 -24.36
C LEU A 145 -15.28 33.64 -23.63
N ASP A 146 -14.32 32.78 -23.26
CA ASP A 146 -14.55 31.55 -22.49
C ASP A 146 -15.08 31.80 -21.07
N LEU A 147 -14.85 33.01 -20.53
CA LEU A 147 -15.25 33.38 -19.18
C LEU A 147 -16.77 33.43 -19.02
N PHE A 148 -17.49 33.72 -20.10
CA PHE A 148 -18.94 33.87 -20.10
C PHE A 148 -19.67 32.56 -20.36
N PHE A 149 -19.14 31.71 -21.25
CA PHE A 149 -19.82 30.46 -21.64
C PHE A 149 -19.21 29.20 -21.01
N GLY A 150 -17.88 29.06 -20.99
CA GLY A 150 -17.21 27.83 -20.54
C GLY A 150 -17.06 27.70 -19.01
N ARG A 151 -17.04 28.82 -18.28
CA ARG A 151 -16.81 28.83 -16.82
C ARG A 151 -17.89 28.07 -16.04
N GLN A 152 -19.17 28.23 -16.41
CA GLN A 152 -20.26 27.56 -15.71
C GLN A 152 -20.17 26.05 -15.84
N ASP A 153 -19.82 25.54 -17.03
CA ASP A 153 -19.67 24.11 -17.26
C ASP A 153 -18.46 23.53 -16.53
N ARG A 154 -17.34 24.26 -16.46
CA ARG A 154 -16.18 23.87 -15.62
C ARG A 154 -16.55 23.79 -14.13
N ILE A 155 -17.38 24.72 -13.64
CA ILE A 155 -17.89 24.68 -12.25
C ILE A 155 -18.82 23.48 -12.04
N LYS A 156 -19.75 23.21 -12.96
CA LYS A 156 -20.65 22.03 -12.89
C LYS A 156 -19.84 20.73 -12.91
N ALA A 157 -18.86 20.62 -13.80
CA ALA A 157 -17.95 19.48 -13.88
C ALA A 157 -17.16 19.29 -12.59
N GLY A 158 -16.61 20.38 -12.01
CA GLY A 158 -15.90 20.31 -10.74
C GLY A 158 -16.79 19.89 -9.56
N LYS A 159 -18.06 20.33 -9.52
CA LYS A 159 -19.04 19.85 -8.53
C LYS A 159 -19.33 18.35 -8.70
N ALA A 160 -19.54 17.89 -9.93
CA ALA A 160 -19.76 16.48 -10.21
C ALA A 160 -18.56 15.62 -9.79
N GLN A 161 -17.33 16.10 -10.04
CA GLN A 161 -16.11 15.42 -9.60
C GLN A 161 -15.99 15.33 -8.07
N ILE A 162 -16.40 16.38 -7.34
CA ILE A 162 -16.43 16.34 -5.86
C ILE A 162 -17.44 15.31 -5.36
N GLU A 163 -18.65 15.28 -5.93
CA GLU A 163 -19.68 14.30 -5.54
C GLU A 163 -19.24 12.87 -5.87
N GLN A 164 -18.63 12.66 -7.03
CA GLN A 164 -18.02 11.37 -7.38
C GLN A 164 -16.95 10.96 -6.36
N ALA A 165 -16.04 11.87 -5.98
CA ALA A 165 -14.99 11.60 -5.00
C ALA A 165 -15.57 11.28 -3.59
N LYS A 166 -16.68 11.92 -3.21
CA LYS A 166 -17.40 11.60 -1.96
C LYS A 166 -18.05 10.22 -2.00
N GLN A 167 -18.68 9.87 -3.12
CA GLN A 167 -19.27 8.55 -3.34
C GLN A 167 -18.20 7.46 -3.29
N GLU A 168 -17.06 7.68 -3.95
CA GLU A 168 -15.91 6.78 -3.90
C GLU A 168 -15.42 6.58 -2.45
N LYS A 169 -15.28 7.65 -1.67
CA LYS A 169 -14.96 7.57 -0.23
C LYS A 169 -15.98 6.71 0.53
N ALA A 170 -17.28 6.91 0.28
CA ALA A 170 -18.34 6.15 0.93
C ALA A 170 -18.28 4.65 0.58
N LEU A 171 -18.08 4.32 -0.70
CA LEU A 171 -17.89 2.95 -1.17
C LEU A 171 -16.65 2.29 -0.54
N MET A 172 -15.55 3.02 -0.39
CA MET A 172 -14.35 2.51 0.29
C MET A 172 -14.62 2.17 1.76
N ILE A 173 -15.40 3.00 2.46
CA ILE A 173 -15.80 2.72 3.86
C ILE A 173 -16.70 1.48 3.89
N GLU A 174 -17.69 1.39 3.01
CA GLU A 174 -18.61 0.25 2.92
C GLU A 174 -17.87 -1.06 2.65
N GLN A 175 -17.03 -1.10 1.62
CA GLN A 175 -16.21 -2.28 1.28
C GLN A 175 -15.33 -2.71 2.45
N ARG A 176 -14.77 -1.74 3.19
CA ARG A 176 -13.98 -2.04 4.38
C ARG A 176 -14.83 -2.63 5.51
N LYS A 177 -16.04 -2.11 5.74
CA LYS A 177 -17.00 -2.66 6.71
C LYS A 177 -17.40 -4.10 6.35
N ILE A 178 -17.62 -4.38 5.07
CA ILE A 178 -17.89 -5.74 4.56
C ILE A 178 -16.70 -6.65 4.85
N ALA A 179 -15.49 -6.27 4.44
CA ALA A 179 -14.29 -7.08 4.65
C ALA A 179 -14.01 -7.37 6.14
N ILE A 180 -14.22 -6.38 7.02
CA ILE A 180 -14.12 -6.56 8.48
C ILE A 180 -15.16 -7.58 8.96
N THR A 181 -16.41 -7.45 8.51
CA THR A 181 -17.51 -8.34 8.92
C THR A 181 -17.26 -9.79 8.48
N GLU A 182 -16.79 -9.99 7.25
CA GLU A 182 -16.44 -11.30 6.72
C GLU A 182 -15.30 -11.95 7.51
N LEU A 183 -14.20 -11.22 7.72
CA LEU A 183 -13.07 -11.73 8.51
C LEU A 183 -13.48 -12.04 9.97
N TYR A 184 -14.34 -11.20 10.55
CA TYR A 184 -14.88 -11.43 11.88
C TYR A 184 -15.72 -12.71 11.94
N ALA A 185 -16.61 -12.92 10.97
CA ALA A 185 -17.44 -14.13 10.90
C ALA A 185 -16.57 -15.39 10.73
N VAL A 186 -15.53 -15.33 9.90
CA VAL A 186 -14.56 -16.41 9.71
C VAL A 186 -13.79 -16.68 11.01
N ALA A 187 -13.29 -15.64 11.68
CA ALA A 187 -12.58 -15.79 12.95
C ALA A 187 -13.46 -16.41 14.04
N ALA A 188 -14.72 -15.97 14.15
CA ALA A 188 -15.68 -16.53 15.10
C ALA A 188 -15.99 -18.01 14.81
N SER A 189 -16.10 -18.38 13.53
CA SER A 189 -16.27 -19.78 13.11
C SER A 189 -15.04 -20.62 13.44
N GLN A 190 -13.85 -20.14 13.09
CA GLN A 190 -12.58 -20.84 13.35
C GLN A 190 -12.31 -21.00 14.85
N LEU A 191 -12.73 -20.05 15.69
CA LEU A 191 -12.63 -20.19 17.14
C LEU A 191 -13.48 -21.35 17.67
N ARG A 192 -14.68 -21.58 17.09
CA ARG A 192 -15.53 -22.73 17.43
C ARG A 192 -14.89 -24.03 16.98
N VAL A 193 -14.35 -24.07 15.76
CA VAL A 193 -13.64 -25.24 15.21
C VAL A 193 -12.40 -25.56 16.05
N LEU A 194 -11.61 -24.57 16.43
CA LEU A 194 -10.44 -24.73 17.28
C LEU A 194 -10.82 -25.38 18.62
N ARG A 195 -11.89 -24.90 19.26
CA ARG A 195 -12.37 -25.48 20.54
C ARG A 195 -12.82 -26.93 20.37
N ALA A 196 -13.59 -27.22 19.33
CA ALA A 196 -14.02 -28.60 19.04
C ALA A 196 -12.82 -29.53 18.78
N ASN A 197 -11.82 -29.07 18.03
CA ASN A 197 -10.61 -29.84 17.77
C ASN A 197 -9.72 -29.98 19.03
N ALA A 198 -9.72 -28.98 19.91
CA ALA A 198 -9.01 -29.06 21.20
C ALA A 198 -9.63 -30.14 22.09
N ASP A 199 -10.96 -30.17 22.20
CA ASP A 199 -11.69 -31.19 22.96
C ASP A 199 -11.48 -32.59 22.35
N ALA A 200 -11.53 -32.71 21.03
CA ALA A 200 -11.26 -33.96 20.32
C ALA A 200 -9.82 -34.45 20.56
N ASN A 201 -8.84 -33.55 20.53
CA ASN A 201 -7.44 -33.88 20.79
C ASN A 201 -7.23 -34.35 22.25
N ALA A 202 -7.78 -33.64 23.24
CA ALA A 202 -7.68 -34.01 24.65
C ALA A 202 -8.38 -35.35 24.97
N SER A 203 -9.55 -35.59 24.36
CA SER A 203 -10.28 -36.85 24.46
C SER A 203 -9.52 -38.01 23.80
N GLY A 204 -8.97 -37.77 22.60
CA GLY A 204 -8.14 -38.73 21.87
C GLY A 204 -6.88 -39.12 22.65
N GLU A 205 -6.19 -38.14 23.24
CA GLU A 205 -5.01 -38.37 24.09
C GLU A 205 -5.36 -39.26 25.30
N SER A 206 -6.47 -38.94 25.98
CA SER A 206 -6.95 -39.72 27.13
C SER A 206 -7.33 -41.15 26.73
N THR A 207 -7.97 -41.31 25.57
CA THR A 207 -8.34 -42.61 25.00
C THR A 207 -7.10 -43.45 24.69
N VAL A 208 -6.08 -42.87 24.05
CA VAL A 208 -4.83 -43.59 23.76
C VAL A 208 -4.13 -44.03 25.05
N LYS A 209 -4.04 -43.17 26.06
CA LYS A 209 -3.45 -43.52 27.37
C LYS A 209 -4.18 -44.69 28.04
N LEU A 210 -5.51 -44.69 28.03
CA LEU A 210 -6.30 -45.81 28.55
C LEU A 210 -6.06 -47.09 27.75
N SER A 211 -6.03 -46.98 26.42
CA SER A 211 -5.79 -48.10 25.51
C SER A 211 -4.42 -48.73 25.69
N GLU A 212 -3.41 -47.92 26.00
CA GLU A 212 -2.06 -48.40 26.33
C GLU A 212 -2.07 -49.28 27.58
N LEU A 213 -2.83 -48.89 28.62
CA LEU A 213 -2.98 -49.71 29.82
C LEU A 213 -3.74 -51.01 29.54
N GLU A 214 -4.83 -50.96 28.76
CA GLU A 214 -5.59 -52.15 28.36
C GLU A 214 -4.74 -53.12 27.52
N TYR A 215 -3.91 -52.60 26.62
CA TYR A 215 -2.98 -53.39 25.81
C TYR A 215 -1.92 -54.07 26.66
N LEU A 216 -1.30 -53.35 27.61
CA LEU A 216 -0.31 -53.92 28.52
C LEU A 216 -0.89 -55.02 29.42
N ASN A 217 -2.18 -54.92 29.76
CA ASN A 217 -2.91 -55.94 30.52
C ASN A 217 -3.41 -57.11 29.65
N GLY A 218 -3.16 -57.10 28.34
CA GLY A 218 -3.58 -58.16 27.41
C GLY A 218 -5.06 -58.11 27.00
N ASN A 219 -5.78 -57.04 27.36
CA ASN A 219 -7.22 -56.87 27.09
C ASN A 219 -7.53 -56.19 25.75
N LEU A 220 -6.50 -55.71 25.03
CA LEU A 220 -6.63 -55.01 23.75
C LEU A 220 -5.61 -55.58 22.74
N SER A 221 -6.00 -55.70 21.47
CA SER A 221 -5.09 -56.17 20.42
C SER A 221 -4.15 -55.08 19.89
N PHE A 222 -3.03 -55.47 19.26
CA PHE A 222 -2.09 -54.54 18.63
C PHE A 222 -2.75 -53.70 17.51
N ASP A 223 -3.63 -54.30 16.71
CA ASP A 223 -4.30 -53.62 15.61
C ASP A 223 -5.26 -52.52 16.11
N GLU A 224 -5.95 -52.77 17.23
CA GLU A 224 -6.86 -51.80 17.84
C GLU A 224 -6.12 -50.61 18.45
N ILE A 225 -5.04 -50.84 19.21
CA ILE A 225 -4.23 -49.73 19.74
C ILE A 225 -3.57 -48.94 18.61
N SER A 226 -3.09 -49.60 17.55
CA SER A 226 -2.55 -48.95 16.36
C SER A 226 -3.58 -48.08 15.66
N ARG A 227 -4.84 -48.54 15.54
CA ARG A 227 -5.95 -47.74 15.01
C ARG A 227 -6.23 -46.51 15.89
N ARG A 228 -6.36 -46.69 17.22
CA ARG A 228 -6.61 -45.59 18.15
C ARG A 228 -5.48 -44.54 18.13
N LYS A 229 -4.22 -44.96 18.01
CA LYS A 229 -3.07 -44.06 17.85
C LYS A 229 -3.12 -43.26 16.54
N ARG A 230 -3.53 -43.88 15.43
CA ARG A 230 -3.73 -43.17 14.15
C ARG A 230 -4.86 -42.15 14.23
N GLU A 231 -5.98 -42.51 14.85
CA GLU A 231 -7.11 -41.58 15.07
C GLU A 231 -6.68 -40.37 15.91
N TYR A 232 -5.94 -40.60 16.99
CA TYR A 232 -5.36 -39.51 17.80
C TYR A 232 -4.40 -38.64 16.98
N ALA A 233 -3.50 -39.24 16.19
CA ALA A 233 -2.58 -38.48 15.35
C ALA A 233 -3.31 -37.56 14.34
N LEU A 234 -4.44 -38.02 13.79
CA LEU A 234 -5.29 -37.20 12.92
C LEU A 234 -5.97 -36.06 13.70
N ALA A 235 -6.51 -36.33 14.89
CA ALA A 235 -7.11 -35.30 15.74
C ALA A 235 -6.10 -34.23 16.15
N ALA A 236 -4.88 -34.63 16.52
CA ALA A 236 -3.77 -33.73 16.82
C ALA A 236 -3.39 -32.88 15.61
N ALA A 237 -3.32 -33.46 14.42
CA ALA A 237 -3.04 -32.73 13.19
C ALA A 237 -4.13 -31.68 12.88
N SER A 238 -5.42 -32.04 12.98
CA SER A 238 -6.53 -31.11 12.79
C SER A 238 -6.56 -29.98 13.84
N PHE A 239 -6.15 -30.27 15.07
CA PHE A 239 -5.99 -29.25 16.10
C PHE A 239 -4.90 -28.23 15.72
N GLU A 240 -3.71 -28.69 15.33
CA GLU A 240 -2.63 -27.83 14.86
C GLU A 240 -3.02 -26.99 13.64
N GLU A 241 -3.72 -27.59 12.68
CA GLU A 241 -4.22 -26.89 11.49
C GLU A 241 -5.20 -25.78 11.87
N SER A 242 -6.15 -26.08 12.76
CA SER A 242 -7.13 -25.09 13.22
C SER A 242 -6.50 -23.92 13.98
N LYS A 243 -5.40 -24.15 14.72
CA LYS A 243 -4.61 -23.09 15.35
C LYS A 243 -3.98 -22.17 14.30
N ALA A 244 -3.32 -22.74 13.30
CA ALA A 244 -2.68 -21.96 12.24
C ALA A 244 -3.69 -21.13 11.43
N MET A 245 -4.85 -21.72 11.13
CA MET A 245 -5.95 -21.03 10.44
C MET A 245 -6.48 -19.84 11.25
N LEU A 246 -6.81 -20.05 12.53
CA LEU A 246 -7.31 -18.98 13.39
C LEU A 246 -6.26 -17.86 13.52
N PHE A 247 -5.01 -18.22 13.79
CA PHE A 247 -3.93 -17.26 13.94
C PHE A 247 -3.78 -16.36 12.70
N SER A 248 -3.75 -16.97 11.50
CA SER A 248 -3.71 -16.22 10.24
C SER A 248 -4.91 -15.28 10.07
N THR A 249 -6.12 -15.73 10.40
CA THR A 249 -7.33 -14.90 10.27
C THR A 249 -7.31 -13.74 11.26
N ILE A 250 -6.89 -13.98 12.49
CA ILE A 250 -6.77 -12.93 13.51
C ILE A 250 -5.75 -11.88 13.06
N LEU A 251 -4.55 -12.27 12.62
CA LEU A 251 -3.56 -11.31 12.10
C LEU A 251 -4.09 -10.47 10.94
N ARG A 252 -4.89 -11.05 10.03
CA ARG A 252 -5.52 -10.30 8.94
C ARG A 252 -6.53 -9.29 9.47
N LEU A 253 -7.33 -9.67 10.46
CA LEU A 253 -8.30 -8.77 11.11
C LEU A 253 -7.58 -7.64 11.86
N GLU A 254 -6.50 -7.94 12.58
CA GLU A 254 -5.67 -6.94 13.27
C GLU A 254 -5.03 -5.97 12.27
N LEU A 255 -4.50 -6.46 11.15
CA LEU A 255 -3.93 -5.61 10.11
C LEU A 255 -4.98 -4.68 9.48
N LEU A 256 -6.20 -5.18 9.29
CA LEU A 256 -7.29 -4.41 8.69
C LEU A 256 -7.85 -3.35 9.65
N THR A 257 -7.86 -3.61 10.95
CA THR A 257 -8.54 -2.77 11.94
C THR A 257 -7.59 -1.99 12.84
N GLY A 258 -6.32 -2.39 12.92
CA GLY A 258 -5.32 -1.84 13.83
C GLY A 258 -5.51 -2.24 15.30
N ILE A 259 -6.52 -3.05 15.61
CA ILE A 259 -6.83 -3.52 16.96
C ILE A 259 -6.01 -4.78 17.24
N LYS A 260 -5.23 -4.79 18.32
CA LYS A 260 -4.51 -6.00 18.76
C LYS A 260 -5.42 -6.93 19.56
N LEU A 261 -5.45 -8.19 19.18
CA LEU A 261 -6.23 -9.27 19.79
C LEU A 261 -5.31 -10.32 20.43
N ILE A 262 -4.17 -10.60 19.81
CA ILE A 262 -3.12 -11.46 20.33
C ILE A 262 -2.04 -10.57 20.97
N LYS A 263 -1.60 -10.92 22.17
CA LYS A 263 -0.58 -10.19 22.94
C LYS A 263 0.81 -10.78 22.77
#